data_AF-A0A3D4ESC4-F1
#
_entry.id   AF-A0A3D4ESC4-F1
#
_cell.length_a   1.000
_cell.length_b   1.000
_cell.length_c   1.000
_cell.angle_alpha   90.00
_cell.angle_beta   90.00
_cell.angle_gamma   90.00
#
_symmetry.space_group_name_H-M   'P 1'
#
loop_
_entity.id
_entity.type
_entity.pdbx_description
1 polymer ?
#
loop_
_entity_poly.entity_id
_entity_poly.type
_entity_poly.pdbx_seq_one_letter_code
_entity_poly.pdbx_strand_id
1 'polypeptide(L)'
;VTVNPSPEWKVVAQTTATGFLVCCGFALLPLLKIQGISPAITLRSGSCLKGRFWQAFPIYLLLVALLLMVARSNGSDWKRALALVGGMVVAFLMLASVAKILMAVTRRIVGKRWPYLLRQGVSNLHRPGNQTLLFLLSLGLGAFLLVTILSAGNLLNDRLTLQQSDENPNLYLIDVQPDQVSEVKSVLRKNDLSVLESVPMVTMRVQSIGGVEVDKVEGVPGWVGRREFRSTYRDRLNFTETIIEGEFATKRADPAGIVPISLEEKIARDMKVGIGDKITIDVQGIALETQVTSIRKVDWSRFNLNFFMVFPPGVLEDAPGFNVVTTRTPSAQASGDLQR
;
A
#
# COMPACT_ATOMS: atom_id res chain seq x y z
N VAL A 1 -9.17 -26.38 4.75
CA VAL A 1 -9.84 -25.68 3.64
C VAL A 1 -9.02 -25.87 2.39
N THR A 2 -9.43 -26.77 1.49
CA THR A 2 -8.82 -26.91 0.16
C THR A 2 -9.32 -25.75 -0.70
N VAL A 3 -8.52 -24.71 -0.84
CA VAL A 3 -8.82 -23.61 -1.76
C VAL A 3 -8.57 -24.16 -3.16
N ASN A 4 -9.64 -24.48 -3.89
CA ASN A 4 -9.54 -24.77 -5.32
C ASN A 4 -9.50 -23.42 -6.05
N PRO A 5 -8.34 -22.97 -6.59
CA PRO A 5 -8.29 -21.74 -7.35
C PRO A 5 -9.11 -21.92 -8.62
N SER A 6 -10.26 -21.26 -8.71
CA SER A 6 -11.01 -21.14 -9.96
C SER A 6 -10.54 -19.89 -10.71
N PRO A 7 -10.21 -19.99 -12.01
CA PRO A 7 -9.85 -18.82 -12.80
C PRO A 7 -11.07 -17.90 -12.95
N GLU A 8 -10.90 -16.63 -12.61
CA GLU A 8 -11.92 -15.62 -12.82
C GLU A 8 -11.98 -15.26 -14.32
N TRP A 9 -12.84 -15.96 -15.07
CA TRP A 9 -12.95 -15.83 -16.54
C TRP A 9 -13.14 -14.39 -17.02
N LYS A 10 -13.81 -13.55 -16.22
CA LYS A 10 -13.96 -12.13 -16.49
C LYS A 10 -12.62 -11.40 -16.55
N VAL A 11 -11.72 -11.68 -15.61
CA VAL A 11 -10.37 -11.09 -15.55
C VAL A 11 -9.53 -11.57 -16.73
N VAL A 12 -9.61 -12.87 -17.07
CA VAL A 12 -8.91 -13.44 -18.24
C VAL A 12 -9.38 -12.75 -19.53
N ALA A 13 -10.70 -12.61 -19.73
CA ALA A 13 -11.25 -11.95 -20.91
C ALA A 13 -10.85 -10.47 -20.98
N GLN A 14 -10.93 -9.74 -19.86
CA GLN A 14 -10.57 -8.33 -19.80
C GLN A 14 -9.08 -8.09 -20.08
N THR A 15 -8.20 -8.88 -19.46
CA THR A 15 -6.74 -8.76 -19.65
C THR A 15 -6.34 -9.14 -21.07
N THR A 16 -6.94 -10.20 -21.64
CA THR A 16 -6.71 -10.62 -23.04
C THR A 16 -7.15 -9.54 -24.03
N ALA A 17 -8.37 -9.02 -23.88
CA ALA A 17 -8.90 -7.97 -24.75
C ALA A 17 -8.05 -6.68 -24.67
N THR A 18 -7.62 -6.33 -23.45
CA THR A 18 -6.73 -5.19 -23.23
C THR A 18 -5.39 -5.38 -23.93
N GLY A 19 -4.74 -6.54 -23.73
CA GLY A 19 -3.46 -6.86 -24.37
C GLY A 19 -3.56 -6.83 -25.89
N PHE A 20 -4.64 -7.37 -26.45
CA PHE A 20 -4.91 -7.33 -27.89
C PHE A 20 -5.03 -5.89 -28.41
N LEU A 21 -5.78 -5.01 -27.72
CA LEU A 21 -5.93 -3.61 -28.10
C LEU A 21 -4.61 -2.83 -28.04
N VAL A 22 -3.79 -3.08 -27.01
CA VAL A 22 -2.43 -2.52 -26.92
C VAL A 22 -1.60 -2.93 -28.14
N CYS A 23 -1.58 -4.22 -28.46
CA CYS A 23 -0.84 -4.76 -29.61
C CYS A 23 -1.30 -4.14 -30.93
N CYS A 24 -2.63 -4.04 -31.16
CA CYS A 24 -3.18 -3.38 -32.34
C CYS A 24 -2.76 -1.91 -32.43
N GLY A 25 -2.79 -1.17 -31.31
CA GLY A 25 -2.34 0.22 -31.26
C GLY A 25 -0.87 0.39 -31.65
N PHE A 26 0.01 -0.48 -31.15
CA PHE A 26 1.43 -0.47 -31.51
C PHE A 26 1.68 -0.90 -32.96
N ALA A 27 0.91 -1.85 -33.50
CA ALA A 27 1.02 -2.30 -34.89
C ALA A 27 0.51 -1.26 -35.90
N LEU A 28 -0.44 -0.42 -35.51
CA LEU A 28 -1.01 0.62 -36.37
C LEU A 28 0.00 1.74 -36.67
N LEU A 29 0.93 2.04 -35.74
CA LEU A 29 1.98 3.05 -35.91
C LEU A 29 2.88 2.81 -37.16
N PRO A 30 3.49 1.62 -37.36
CA PRO A 30 4.25 1.35 -38.57
C PRO A 30 3.36 1.23 -39.82
N LEU A 31 2.13 0.71 -39.70
CA LEU A 31 1.21 0.60 -40.84
C LEU A 31 0.85 1.96 -41.45
N LEU A 32 0.53 2.98 -40.64
CA LEU A 32 0.25 4.32 -41.14
C LEU A 32 1.45 4.94 -41.86
N LYS A 33 2.68 4.65 -41.40
CA LYS A 33 3.89 5.15 -42.08
C LYS A 33 4.04 4.55 -43.47
N ILE A 34 3.57 3.33 -43.69
CA ILE A 34 3.65 2.63 -44.98
C ILE A 34 2.62 3.17 -45.98
N GLN A 35 1.40 3.52 -45.52
CA GLN A 35 0.36 4.07 -46.40
C GLN A 35 0.78 5.38 -47.09
N GLY A 36 1.66 6.17 -46.47
CA GLY A 36 2.18 7.41 -47.04
C GLY A 36 3.34 7.24 -48.04
N ILE A 37 3.78 6.01 -48.31
CA ILE A 37 4.93 5.73 -49.19
C ILE A 37 4.42 5.62 -50.64
N SER A 38 4.82 6.57 -51.49
CA SER A 38 4.60 6.46 -52.93
C SER A 38 5.37 5.25 -53.50
N PRO A 39 4.78 4.42 -54.37
CA PRO A 39 5.47 3.33 -55.06
C PRO A 39 6.71 3.78 -55.85
N ALA A 40 6.84 5.07 -56.18
CA ALA A 40 8.04 5.61 -56.84
C ALA A 40 9.27 5.69 -55.91
N ILE A 41 9.07 5.70 -54.58
CA ILE A 41 10.14 5.77 -53.57
C ILE A 41 10.89 4.43 -53.47
N THR A 42 10.21 3.30 -53.68
CA THR A 42 10.84 1.97 -53.68
C THR A 42 11.74 1.75 -54.90
N LEU A 43 11.47 2.44 -56.01
CA LEU A 43 12.27 2.37 -57.24
C LEU A 43 13.45 3.35 -57.26
N ARG A 44 13.43 4.39 -56.40
CA ARG A 44 14.46 5.43 -56.36
C ARG A 44 15.23 5.38 -55.03
N SER A 45 16.30 4.60 -55.02
CA SER A 45 17.22 4.42 -53.89
C SER A 45 17.82 5.76 -53.46
N GLY A 46 17.35 6.31 -52.33
CA GLY A 46 17.93 7.50 -51.71
C GLY A 46 16.96 8.50 -51.08
N SER A 47 15.64 8.27 -51.13
CA SER A 47 14.68 9.19 -50.50
C SER A 47 14.53 8.93 -48.99
N CYS A 48 14.84 9.95 -48.17
CA CYS A 48 14.61 9.90 -46.73
C CYS A 48 13.11 10.04 -46.43
N LEU A 49 12.56 9.07 -45.70
CA LEU A 49 11.18 9.06 -45.21
C LEU A 49 10.96 10.24 -44.25
N LYS A 50 10.33 11.33 -44.72
CA LYS A 50 9.82 12.39 -43.82
C LYS A 50 8.54 11.86 -43.15
N GLY A 51 8.69 11.28 -41.96
CA GLY A 51 7.54 10.93 -41.12
C GLY A 51 6.78 12.19 -40.70
N ARG A 52 5.52 12.31 -41.12
CA ARG A 52 4.65 13.44 -40.74
C ARG A 52 4.08 13.15 -39.36
N PHE A 53 4.79 13.60 -38.31
CA PHE A 53 4.46 13.37 -36.89
C PHE A 53 2.97 13.60 -36.56
N TRP A 54 2.36 14.62 -37.18
CA TRP A 54 0.96 14.96 -37.02
C TRP A 54 -0.04 13.88 -37.47
N GLN A 55 0.31 13.02 -38.44
CA GLN A 55 -0.56 11.91 -38.85
C GLN A 55 -0.56 10.75 -37.86
N ALA A 56 0.50 10.60 -37.05
CA ALA A 56 0.62 9.56 -36.03
C ALA A 56 0.10 10.01 -34.65
N PHE A 57 -0.12 11.32 -34.46
CA PHE A 57 -0.64 11.89 -33.21
C PHE A 57 -1.92 11.22 -32.66
N PRO A 58 -2.98 10.95 -33.46
CA PRO A 58 -4.18 10.30 -32.93
C PRO A 58 -3.92 8.89 -32.38
N ILE A 59 -2.93 8.17 -32.94
CA ILE A 59 -2.57 6.84 -32.42
C ILE A 59 -1.83 6.96 -31.09
N TYR A 60 -0.91 7.92 -30.95
CA TYR A 60 -0.26 8.16 -29.66
C TYR A 60 -1.28 8.53 -28.59
N LEU A 61 -2.27 9.37 -28.92
CA LEU A 61 -3.38 9.70 -28.02
C LEU A 61 -4.19 8.45 -27.64
N LEU A 62 -4.51 7.59 -28.61
CA LEU A 62 -5.22 6.33 -28.38
C LEU A 62 -4.44 5.39 -27.46
N LEU A 63 -3.12 5.25 -27.66
CA LEU A 63 -2.26 4.43 -26.79
C LEU A 63 -2.21 4.97 -25.36
N VAL A 64 -2.06 6.29 -25.18
CA VAL A 64 -2.07 6.91 -23.85
C VAL A 64 -3.43 6.76 -23.17
N ALA A 65 -4.53 6.95 -23.91
CA ALA A 65 -5.88 6.74 -23.40
C ALA A 65 -6.09 5.28 -22.95
N LEU A 66 -5.58 4.32 -23.71
CA LEU A 66 -5.68 2.91 -23.37
C LEU A 66 -4.87 2.58 -22.11
N LEU A 67 -3.65 3.13 -21.97
CA LEU A 67 -2.86 2.99 -20.75
C LEU A 67 -3.55 3.59 -19.52
N LEU A 68 -4.18 4.76 -19.67
CA LEU A 68 -4.96 5.40 -18.59
C LEU A 68 -6.20 4.56 -18.21
N MET A 69 -6.90 4.00 -19.19
CA MET A 69 -8.04 3.13 -18.96
C MET A 69 -7.63 1.89 -18.16
N VAL A 70 -6.49 1.27 -18.49
CA VAL A 70 -5.95 0.12 -17.76
C VAL A 70 -5.47 0.50 -16.36
N ALA A 71 -4.78 1.63 -16.22
CA ALA A 71 -4.34 2.11 -14.91
C ALA A 71 -5.53 2.40 -13.99
N ARG A 72 -6.63 2.91 -14.55
CA ARG A 72 -7.89 3.19 -13.84
C ARG A 72 -8.73 1.95 -13.57
N SER A 73 -8.59 0.87 -14.34
CA SER A 73 -9.28 -0.39 -14.04
C SER A 73 -8.62 -1.13 -12.87
N ASN A 74 -7.30 -0.98 -12.70
CA ASN A 74 -6.55 -1.57 -11.60
C ASN A 74 -6.70 -0.83 -10.25
N GLY A 75 -7.23 0.40 -10.25
CA GLY A 75 -7.43 1.18 -9.02
C GLY A 75 -8.48 2.28 -9.15
N SER A 76 -9.13 2.63 -8.04
CA SER A 76 -10.23 3.61 -8.03
C SER A 76 -9.77 5.08 -8.17
N ASP A 77 -8.50 5.38 -7.85
CA ASP A 77 -7.99 6.75 -7.74
C ASP A 77 -7.28 7.25 -9.02
N TRP A 78 -7.78 8.36 -9.57
CA TRP A 78 -7.25 8.98 -10.78
C TRP A 78 -5.83 9.53 -10.59
N LYS A 79 -5.48 9.97 -9.37
CA LYS A 79 -4.13 10.46 -9.06
C LYS A 79 -3.10 9.34 -9.21
N ARG A 80 -3.43 8.13 -8.77
CA ARG A 80 -2.58 6.95 -8.90
C ARG A 80 -2.45 6.51 -10.36
N ALA A 81 -3.56 6.50 -11.10
CA ALA A 81 -3.54 6.15 -12.52
C ALA A 81 -2.66 7.12 -13.34
N LEU A 82 -2.81 8.43 -13.11
CA LEU A 82 -1.96 9.46 -13.72
C LEU A 82 -0.49 9.33 -13.31
N ALA A 83 -0.22 9.09 -12.02
CA ALA A 83 1.13 8.90 -11.52
C ALA A 83 1.82 7.67 -12.15
N LEU A 84 1.08 6.57 -12.33
CA LEU A 84 1.60 5.36 -12.98
C LEU A 84 1.95 5.60 -14.45
N VAL A 85 1.02 6.17 -15.22
CA VAL A 85 1.24 6.47 -16.64
C VAL A 85 2.36 7.50 -16.81
N GLY A 86 2.35 8.56 -15.99
CA GLY A 86 3.41 9.57 -15.96
C GLY A 86 4.77 8.97 -15.63
N GLY A 87 4.85 8.11 -14.61
CA GLY A 87 6.06 7.39 -14.23
C GLY A 87 6.60 6.52 -15.35
N MET A 88 5.72 5.82 -16.09
CA MET A 88 6.11 4.99 -17.23
C MET A 88 6.64 5.82 -18.41
N VAL A 89 6.03 6.98 -18.69
CA VAL A 89 6.54 7.93 -19.69
C VAL A 89 7.92 8.46 -19.28
N VAL A 90 8.09 8.84 -18.01
CA VAL A 90 9.39 9.30 -17.48
C VAL A 90 10.45 8.22 -17.59
N ALA A 91 10.14 6.97 -17.21
CA ALA A 91 11.06 5.84 -17.33
C ALA A 91 11.46 5.57 -18.80
N PHE A 92 10.49 5.61 -19.72
CA PHE A 92 10.75 5.46 -21.14
C PHE A 92 11.67 6.57 -21.68
N LEU A 93 11.39 7.83 -21.32
CA LEU A 93 12.22 8.98 -21.70
C LEU A 93 13.62 8.90 -21.10
N MET A 94 13.76 8.40 -19.87
CA MET A 94 15.05 8.17 -19.23
C MET A 94 15.86 7.11 -19.98
N LEU A 95 15.26 5.96 -20.31
CA LEU A 95 15.91 4.91 -21.11
C LEU A 95 16.33 5.43 -22.49
N ALA A 96 15.45 6.16 -23.18
CA ALA A 96 15.75 6.77 -24.46
C ALA A 96 16.89 7.80 -24.37
N SER A 97 16.94 8.56 -23.28
CA SER A 97 17.99 9.54 -23.02
C SER A 97 19.32 8.85 -22.76
N VAL A 98 19.36 7.81 -21.92
CA VAL A 98 20.56 7.00 -21.68
C VAL A 98 21.08 6.38 -22.98
N ALA A 99 20.21 5.81 -23.81
CA ALA A 99 20.60 5.26 -25.11
C ALA A 99 21.20 6.34 -26.03
N LYS A 100 20.59 7.54 -26.09
CA LYS A 100 21.14 8.66 -26.87
C LYS A 100 22.46 9.18 -26.33
N ILE A 101 22.60 9.31 -25.01
CA ILE A 101 23.83 9.72 -24.35
C ILE A 101 24.93 8.71 -24.66
N LEU A 102 24.65 7.40 -24.53
CA LEU A 102 25.61 6.35 -24.85
C LEU A 102 26.08 6.44 -26.30
N MET A 103 25.18 6.62 -27.27
CA MET A 103 25.55 6.82 -28.68
C MET A 103 26.37 8.10 -28.89
N ALA A 104 26.05 9.20 -28.20
CA ALA A 104 26.74 10.47 -28.31
C ALA A 104 28.16 10.41 -27.70
N VAL A 105 28.28 9.77 -26.54
CA VAL A 105 29.55 9.51 -25.85
C VAL A 105 30.43 8.61 -26.71
N THR A 106 29.86 7.53 -27.23
CA THR A 106 30.54 6.60 -28.12
C THR A 106 31.11 7.33 -29.35
N ARG A 107 30.32 8.21 -29.97
CA ARG A 107 30.77 9.04 -31.10
C ARG A 107 31.94 9.96 -30.72
N ARG A 108 31.96 10.50 -29.50
CA ARG A 108 33.04 11.41 -29.04
C ARG A 108 34.32 10.67 -28.64
N ILE A 109 34.20 9.49 -28.04
CA ILE A 109 35.34 8.71 -27.52
C ILE A 109 36.07 7.96 -28.64
N VAL A 110 35.36 7.53 -29.69
CA VAL A 110 35.96 6.79 -30.81
C VAL A 110 36.85 7.72 -31.64
N GLY A 111 38.13 7.74 -31.27
CA GLY A 111 39.17 8.51 -31.95
C GLY A 111 39.92 7.72 -33.02
N LYS A 112 40.71 8.42 -33.85
CA LYS A 112 41.56 7.81 -34.89
C LYS A 112 42.63 6.85 -34.36
N ARG A 113 42.96 6.93 -33.06
CA ARG A 113 43.99 6.10 -32.38
C ARG A 113 43.52 4.68 -32.03
N TRP A 114 42.23 4.36 -32.16
CA TRP A 114 41.71 3.03 -31.85
C TRP A 114 42.03 2.02 -32.96
N PRO A 115 42.26 0.73 -32.62
CA PRO A 115 42.42 -0.34 -33.61
C PRO A 115 41.26 -0.36 -34.60
N TYR A 116 41.56 -0.58 -35.88
CA TYR A 116 40.60 -0.47 -36.98
C TYR A 116 39.31 -1.26 -36.74
N LEU A 117 39.43 -2.52 -36.30
CA LEU A 117 38.30 -3.43 -36.07
C LEU A 117 37.33 -2.89 -34.99
N LEU A 118 37.87 -2.41 -33.87
CA LEU A 118 37.07 -1.83 -32.78
C LEU A 118 36.41 -0.52 -33.22
N ARG A 119 37.15 0.36 -33.90
CA ARG A 119 36.60 1.61 -34.43
C ARG A 119 35.46 1.36 -35.41
N GLN A 120 35.60 0.37 -36.28
CA GLN A 120 34.58 0.02 -37.27
C GLN A 120 33.33 -0.57 -36.62
N GLY A 121 33.50 -1.50 -35.66
CA GLY A 121 32.38 -2.10 -34.92
C GLY A 121 31.60 -1.08 -34.10
N VAL A 122 32.29 -0.19 -33.41
CA VAL A 122 31.67 0.82 -32.54
C VAL A 122 31.07 1.98 -33.36
N SER A 123 31.68 2.37 -34.48
CA SER A 123 31.13 3.41 -35.38
C SER A 123 29.77 3.04 -35.96
N ASN A 124 29.51 1.74 -36.15
CA ASN A 124 28.19 1.27 -36.56
C ASN A 124 27.11 1.74 -35.58
N LEU A 125 27.37 1.75 -34.26
CA LEU A 125 26.39 2.11 -33.23
C LEU A 125 25.83 3.54 -33.36
N HIS A 126 26.57 4.47 -33.97
CA HIS A 126 26.14 5.87 -34.11
C HIS A 126 25.90 6.29 -35.56
N ARG A 127 25.92 5.35 -36.53
CA ARG A 127 25.76 5.64 -37.96
C ARG A 127 24.30 6.06 -38.28
N PRO A 128 24.09 7.11 -39.10
CA PRO A 128 22.74 7.51 -39.52
C PRO A 128 22.00 6.33 -40.18
N GLY A 129 20.77 6.06 -39.74
CA GLY A 129 19.95 4.94 -40.23
C GLY A 129 20.14 3.61 -39.50
N ASN A 130 20.99 3.52 -38.47
CA ASN A 130 21.11 2.30 -37.66
C ASN A 130 19.97 2.14 -36.64
N GLN A 131 19.59 0.90 -36.35
CA GLN A 131 18.55 0.51 -35.39
C GLN A 131 19.05 0.41 -33.94
N THR A 132 20.26 0.88 -33.62
CA THR A 132 20.86 0.82 -32.27
C THR A 132 19.97 1.41 -31.19
N LEU A 133 19.29 2.53 -31.45
CA LEU A 133 18.35 3.12 -30.50
C LEU A 133 17.19 2.18 -30.20
N LEU A 134 16.64 1.53 -31.23
CA LEU A 134 15.52 0.59 -31.10
C LEU A 134 15.94 -0.67 -30.33
N PHE A 135 17.14 -1.19 -30.64
CA PHE A 135 17.72 -2.35 -29.96
C PHE A 135 18.00 -2.06 -28.48
N LEU A 136 18.66 -0.95 -28.16
CA LEU A 136 18.94 -0.53 -26.78
C LEU A 136 17.66 -0.27 -26.00
N LEU A 137 16.64 0.34 -26.62
CA LEU A 137 15.33 0.54 -25.99
C LEU A 137 14.62 -0.79 -25.72
N SER A 138 14.62 -1.72 -26.67
CA SER A 138 13.98 -3.02 -26.51
C SER A 138 14.65 -3.85 -25.41
N LEU A 139 15.99 -3.94 -25.43
CA LEU A 139 16.76 -4.64 -24.40
C LEU A 139 16.65 -3.96 -23.04
N GLY A 140 16.70 -2.63 -23.00
CA GLY A 140 16.54 -1.84 -21.79
C GLY A 140 15.14 -1.96 -21.17
N LEU A 141 14.08 -1.96 -21.98
CA LEU A 141 12.71 -2.17 -21.51
C LEU A 141 12.52 -3.59 -20.97
N GLY A 142 13.10 -4.61 -21.63
CA GLY A 142 13.08 -5.99 -21.16
C GLY A 142 13.80 -6.17 -19.82
N ALA A 143 15.01 -5.60 -19.69
CA ALA A 143 15.74 -5.60 -18.43
C ALA A 143 15.01 -4.83 -17.33
N PHE A 144 14.44 -3.66 -17.67
CA PHE A 144 13.62 -2.87 -16.75
C PHE A 144 12.43 -3.66 -16.23
N LEU A 145 11.68 -4.33 -17.11
CA LEU A 145 10.55 -5.18 -16.72
C LEU A 145 10.98 -6.30 -15.77
N LEU A 146 12.06 -7.01 -16.12
CA LEU A 146 12.57 -8.12 -15.31
C LEU A 146 13.04 -7.65 -13.93
N VAL A 147 13.81 -6.56 -13.86
CA VAL A 147 14.25 -5.95 -12.59
C VAL A 147 13.07 -5.45 -11.77
N THR A 148 12.04 -4.91 -12.42
CA THR A 148 10.82 -4.45 -11.72
C THR A 148 10.07 -5.63 -11.10
N ILE A 149 9.92 -6.74 -11.83
CA ILE A 149 9.27 -7.96 -11.32
C ILE A 149 10.05 -8.52 -10.13
N LEU A 150 11.38 -8.65 -10.26
CA LEU A 150 12.23 -9.17 -9.18
C LEU A 150 12.21 -8.25 -7.97
N SER A 151 12.32 -6.93 -8.17
CA SER A 151 12.24 -5.94 -7.10
C SER A 151 10.88 -5.99 -6.40
N ALA A 152 9.79 -6.08 -7.14
CA ALA A 152 8.45 -6.21 -6.57
C ALA A 152 8.30 -7.50 -5.75
N GLY A 153 8.83 -8.62 -6.24
CA GLY A 153 8.86 -9.89 -5.51
C GLY A 153 9.67 -9.81 -4.22
N ASN A 154 10.87 -9.22 -4.27
CA ASN A 154 11.71 -9.03 -3.09
C ASN A 154 11.05 -8.10 -2.06
N LEU A 155 10.48 -6.97 -2.49
CA LEU A 155 9.75 -6.06 -1.61
C LEU A 155 8.57 -6.75 -0.91
N LEU A 156 7.85 -7.61 -1.62
CA LEU A 156 6.75 -8.37 -1.04
C LEU A 156 7.26 -9.40 -0.02
N ASN A 157 8.33 -10.12 -0.35
CA ASN A 157 8.97 -11.07 0.56
C ASN A 157 9.52 -10.39 1.81
N ASP A 158 10.18 -9.24 1.67
CA ASP A 158 10.69 -8.46 2.81
C ASP A 158 9.56 -8.01 3.73
N ARG A 159 8.42 -7.57 3.17
CA ARG A 159 7.23 -7.22 3.96
C ARG A 159 6.65 -8.42 4.71
N LEU A 160 6.61 -9.60 4.08
CA LEU A 160 6.08 -10.82 4.70
C LEU A 160 7.03 -11.41 5.75
N THR A 161 8.35 -11.33 5.52
CA THR A 161 9.36 -11.85 6.45
C THR A 161 9.55 -10.96 7.67
N LEU A 162 9.47 -9.63 7.53
CA LEU A 162 9.46 -8.71 8.67
C LEU A 162 8.27 -8.97 9.62
N GLN A 163 7.17 -9.51 9.12
CA GLN A 163 6.04 -9.94 9.96
C GLN A 163 6.33 -11.20 10.78
N GLN A 164 7.37 -11.97 10.44
CA GLN A 164 7.74 -13.21 11.13
C GLN A 164 8.83 -13.06 12.21
N SER A 165 9.27 -11.84 12.54
CA SER A 165 10.28 -11.63 13.59
C SER A 165 9.89 -12.27 14.94
N ASP A 166 10.88 -12.62 15.76
CA ASP A 166 10.67 -13.33 17.03
C ASP A 166 9.91 -12.53 18.09
N GLU A 167 9.79 -11.22 17.89
CA GLU A 167 9.03 -10.32 18.75
C GLU A 167 7.53 -10.29 18.42
N ASN A 168 7.12 -10.80 17.24
CA ASN A 168 5.71 -10.78 16.84
C ASN A 168 4.97 -12.03 17.36
N PRO A 169 3.76 -11.86 17.93
CA PRO A 169 2.94 -12.98 18.37
C PRO A 169 2.41 -13.79 17.19
N ASN A 170 2.35 -15.11 17.35
CA ASN A 170 1.69 -16.02 16.41
C ASN A 170 0.54 -16.81 17.04
N LEU A 171 0.29 -16.59 18.34
CA LEU A 171 -0.85 -17.15 19.06
C LEU A 171 -1.52 -16.07 19.91
N TYR A 172 -2.83 -15.98 19.80
CA TYR A 172 -3.68 -15.04 20.50
C TYR A 172 -4.69 -15.81 21.34
N LEU A 173 -4.61 -15.65 22.65
CA LEU A 173 -5.61 -16.14 23.58
C LEU A 173 -6.63 -15.01 23.77
N ILE A 174 -7.82 -15.21 23.25
CA ILE A 174 -8.93 -14.27 23.30
C ILE A 174 -9.90 -14.66 24.41
N ASP A 175 -10.69 -13.69 24.87
CA ASP A 175 -11.70 -13.90 25.91
C ASP A 175 -11.15 -14.40 27.25
N VAL A 176 -9.92 -13.99 27.60
CA VAL A 176 -9.32 -14.30 28.89
C VAL A 176 -9.95 -13.39 29.93
N GLN A 177 -10.75 -13.95 30.85
CA GLN A 177 -11.41 -13.15 31.87
C GLN A 177 -10.38 -12.52 32.82
N PRO A 178 -10.64 -11.34 33.41
CA PRO A 178 -9.67 -10.62 34.26
C PRO A 178 -9.08 -11.46 35.41
N ASP A 179 -9.90 -12.33 36.01
CA ASP A 179 -9.51 -13.28 37.06
C ASP A 179 -8.64 -14.44 36.53
N GLN A 180 -8.82 -14.82 35.27
CA GLN A 180 -8.08 -15.91 34.61
C GLN A 180 -6.70 -15.48 34.09
N VAL A 181 -6.43 -14.18 33.92
CA VAL A 181 -5.19 -13.67 33.32
C VAL A 181 -3.94 -14.22 34.01
N SER A 182 -3.94 -14.26 35.34
CA SER A 182 -2.79 -14.73 36.12
C SER A 182 -2.53 -16.23 35.92
N GLU A 183 -3.59 -17.04 35.81
CA GLU A 183 -3.49 -18.47 35.56
C GLU A 183 -3.00 -18.75 34.14
N VAL A 184 -3.57 -18.07 33.14
CA VAL A 184 -3.14 -18.18 31.73
C VAL A 184 -1.66 -17.83 31.57
N LYS A 185 -1.20 -16.73 32.18
CA LYS A 185 0.23 -16.36 32.17
C LYS A 185 1.11 -17.43 32.80
N SER A 186 0.60 -18.13 33.81
CA SER A 186 1.32 -19.22 34.48
C SER A 186 1.38 -20.47 33.61
N VAL A 187 0.31 -20.83 32.91
CA VAL A 187 0.28 -21.95 31.94
C VAL A 187 1.26 -21.70 30.79
N LEU A 188 1.29 -20.48 30.25
CA LEU A 188 2.24 -20.11 29.19
C LEU A 188 3.70 -20.26 29.65
N ARG A 189 4.03 -19.73 30.84
CA ARG A 189 5.38 -19.86 31.41
C ARG A 189 5.78 -21.31 31.71
N LYS A 190 4.84 -22.17 32.12
CA LYS A 190 5.09 -23.61 32.34
C LYS A 190 5.43 -24.37 31.07
N ASN A 191 4.99 -23.88 29.91
CA ASN A 191 5.28 -24.45 28.59
C ASN A 191 6.44 -23.73 27.89
N ASP A 192 7.26 -22.98 28.64
CA ASP A 192 8.38 -22.18 28.12
C ASP A 192 7.96 -21.14 27.05
N LEU A 193 6.71 -20.68 27.10
CA LEU A 193 6.17 -19.66 26.21
C LEU A 193 6.17 -18.30 26.90
N SER A 194 6.85 -17.33 26.28
CA SER A 194 6.88 -15.94 26.78
C SER A 194 5.55 -15.23 26.52
N VAL A 195 5.03 -14.55 27.54
CA VAL A 195 3.89 -13.64 27.39
C VAL A 195 4.39 -12.35 26.77
N LEU A 196 3.95 -12.04 25.56
CA LEU A 196 4.39 -10.84 24.82
C LEU A 196 3.56 -9.64 25.26
N GLU A 197 2.23 -9.73 25.15
CA GLU A 197 1.31 -8.70 25.61
C GLU A 197 0.11 -9.31 26.34
N SER A 198 -0.52 -8.48 27.18
CA SER A 198 -1.73 -8.80 27.93
C SER A 198 -2.52 -7.50 28.01
N VAL A 199 -3.49 -7.34 27.12
CA VAL A 199 -4.20 -6.07 26.95
C VAL A 199 -5.69 -6.25 27.30
N PRO A 200 -6.23 -5.42 28.23
CA PRO A 200 -7.64 -5.44 28.55
C PRO A 200 -8.44 -4.78 27.42
N MET A 201 -9.61 -5.35 27.13
CA MET A 201 -10.49 -4.88 26.07
C MET A 201 -11.91 -4.73 26.59
N VAL A 202 -12.43 -3.52 26.43
CA VAL A 202 -13.78 -3.16 26.84
C VAL A 202 -14.56 -2.73 25.60
N THR A 203 -15.76 -3.29 25.45
CA THR A 203 -16.67 -2.96 24.35
C THR A 203 -17.54 -1.78 24.74
N MET A 204 -17.63 -0.79 23.85
CA MET A 204 -18.37 0.46 24.06
C MET A 204 -18.96 0.98 22.75
N ARG A 205 -19.89 1.93 22.84
CA ARG A 205 -20.49 2.60 21.68
C ARG A 205 -20.39 4.11 21.85
N VAL A 206 -20.33 4.83 20.74
CA VAL A 206 -20.42 6.30 20.80
C VAL A 206 -21.89 6.67 20.88
N GLN A 207 -22.26 7.39 21.94
CA GLN A 207 -23.64 7.81 22.17
C GLN A 207 -23.89 9.21 21.60
N SER A 208 -23.03 10.17 21.92
CA SER A 208 -23.17 11.56 21.47
C SER A 208 -21.82 12.20 21.18
N ILE A 209 -21.80 13.16 20.24
CA ILE A 209 -20.64 13.98 19.91
C ILE A 209 -21.06 15.44 20.07
N GLY A 210 -20.36 16.20 20.90
CA GLY A 210 -20.71 17.60 21.17
C GLY A 210 -22.13 17.80 21.74
N GLY A 211 -22.67 16.79 22.44
CA GLY A 211 -24.03 16.81 23.01
C GLY A 211 -25.14 16.46 22.01
N VAL A 212 -24.81 16.16 20.75
CA VAL A 212 -25.77 15.69 19.74
C VAL A 212 -25.62 14.18 19.58
N GLU A 213 -26.74 13.46 19.62
CA GLU A 213 -26.78 12.00 19.40
C GLU A 213 -26.10 11.64 18.08
N VAL A 214 -25.20 10.66 18.10
CA VAL A 214 -24.29 10.36 16.98
C VAL A 214 -25.02 10.14 15.65
N ASP A 215 -26.21 9.56 15.67
CA ASP A 215 -27.03 9.28 14.47
C ASP A 215 -27.64 10.54 13.84
N LYS A 216 -27.68 11.66 14.58
CA LYS A 216 -28.20 12.96 14.14
C LYS A 216 -27.10 13.95 13.75
N VAL A 217 -25.83 13.59 13.92
CA VAL A 217 -24.70 14.48 13.61
C VAL A 217 -24.47 14.54 12.10
N GLU A 218 -24.56 15.74 11.52
CA GLU A 218 -24.43 15.91 10.07
C GLU A 218 -23.03 15.57 9.53
N GLY A 219 -23.01 14.63 8.59
CA GLY A 219 -21.82 14.19 7.89
C GLY A 219 -20.85 13.32 8.70
N VAL A 220 -21.26 12.85 9.88
CA VAL A 220 -20.65 11.65 10.50
C VAL A 220 -21.20 10.42 9.77
N PRO A 221 -20.36 9.48 9.33
CA PRO A 221 -20.84 8.26 8.69
C PRO A 221 -21.69 7.42 9.66
N GLY A 222 -22.89 6.99 9.24
CA GLY A 222 -23.80 6.21 10.08
C GLY A 222 -23.29 4.82 10.51
N TRP A 223 -22.08 4.40 10.14
CA TRP A 223 -21.45 3.23 10.73
C TRP A 223 -20.86 3.54 12.12
N VAL A 224 -20.52 4.80 12.41
CA VAL A 224 -19.92 5.21 13.68
C VAL A 224 -20.88 4.95 14.85
N GLY A 225 -22.15 5.37 14.75
CA GLY A 225 -23.14 5.13 15.80
C GLY A 225 -23.57 3.67 15.96
N ARG A 226 -23.53 2.89 14.87
CA ARG A 226 -23.90 1.47 14.89
C ARG A 226 -22.77 0.54 15.30
N ARG A 227 -21.53 1.03 15.38
CA ARG A 227 -20.36 0.20 15.64
C ARG A 227 -20.13 0.05 17.14
N GLU A 228 -19.86 -1.18 17.53
CA GLU A 228 -19.22 -1.49 18.80
C GLU A 228 -17.71 -1.31 18.67
N PHE A 229 -17.19 -0.37 19.44
CA PHE A 229 -15.76 -0.11 19.54
C PHE A 229 -15.17 -0.95 20.65
N ARG A 230 -14.10 -1.65 20.32
CA ARG A 230 -13.24 -2.32 21.27
C ARG A 230 -12.10 -1.37 21.61
N SER A 231 -11.99 -1.01 22.88
CA SER A 231 -11.03 -0.03 23.37
C SER A 231 -10.22 -0.63 24.52
N THR A 232 -9.06 -0.04 24.78
CA THR A 232 -8.17 -0.41 25.88
C THR A 232 -7.90 0.80 26.76
N TYR A 233 -7.37 0.55 27.95
CA TYR A 233 -6.74 1.57 28.78
C TYR A 233 -5.25 1.26 28.99
N ARG A 234 -4.39 2.29 29.04
CA ARG A 234 -2.95 2.19 29.33
C ARG A 234 -2.31 3.57 29.48
N ASP A 235 -1.11 3.60 30.07
CA ASP A 235 -0.33 4.80 30.38
C ASP A 235 0.81 5.09 29.39
N ARG A 236 0.94 4.30 28.32
CA ARG A 236 2.02 4.44 27.32
C ARG A 236 1.54 4.14 25.91
N LEU A 237 2.24 4.72 24.93
CA LEU A 237 2.06 4.40 23.52
C LEU A 237 2.74 3.09 23.13
N ASN A 238 2.23 2.45 22.09
CA ASN A 238 2.83 1.27 21.49
C ASN A 238 3.75 1.72 20.35
N PHE A 239 4.71 0.87 19.98
CA PHE A 239 5.66 1.16 18.89
C PHE A 239 4.98 1.32 17.51
N THR A 240 3.73 0.89 17.37
CA THR A 240 2.90 1.04 16.16
C THR A 240 2.18 2.39 16.07
N GLU A 241 2.38 3.26 17.05
CA GLU A 241 1.57 4.45 17.25
C GLU A 241 2.45 5.70 17.30
N THR A 242 1.93 6.80 16.78
CA THR A 242 2.62 8.09 16.84
C THR A 242 1.58 9.19 17.03
N ILE A 243 1.80 10.07 18.00
CA ILE A 243 0.93 11.23 18.21
C ILE A 243 1.10 12.18 17.03
N ILE A 244 0.00 12.55 16.40
CA ILE A 244 -0.05 13.61 15.39
C ILE A 244 -0.37 14.94 16.06
N GLU A 245 -1.26 14.93 17.05
CA GLU A 245 -1.78 16.14 17.68
C GLU A 245 -2.13 15.90 19.15
N GLY A 246 -1.95 16.92 19.99
CA GLY A 246 -2.28 16.89 21.42
C GLY A 246 -1.28 16.13 22.30
N GLU A 247 -1.73 15.73 23.49
CA GLU A 247 -0.93 15.04 24.51
C GLU A 247 -1.62 13.75 24.98
N PHE A 248 -0.86 12.65 25.00
CA PHE A 248 -1.37 11.36 25.42
C PHE A 248 -1.50 11.31 26.94
N ALA A 249 -2.70 11.01 27.44
CA ALA A 249 -2.97 10.96 28.86
C ALA A 249 -2.34 9.72 29.51
N THR A 250 -1.34 9.95 30.36
CA THR A 250 -0.62 8.89 31.08
C THR A 250 -1.05 8.73 32.54
N LYS A 251 -1.65 9.79 33.10
CA LYS A 251 -2.10 9.81 34.51
C LYS A 251 -3.41 9.08 34.67
N ARG A 252 -3.61 8.50 35.85
CA ARG A 252 -4.88 7.88 36.24
C ARG A 252 -6.00 8.92 36.23
N ALA A 253 -7.08 8.66 35.52
CA ALA A 253 -8.24 9.55 35.43
C ALA A 253 -9.36 9.12 36.38
N ASP A 254 -10.22 10.07 36.72
CA ASP A 254 -11.43 9.85 37.52
C ASP A 254 -12.62 9.64 36.57
N PRO A 255 -13.31 8.47 36.63
CA PRO A 255 -14.49 8.20 35.79
C PRO A 255 -15.68 9.12 36.10
N ALA A 256 -15.71 9.79 37.27
CA ALA A 256 -16.76 10.75 37.59
C ALA A 256 -16.57 12.11 36.90
N GLY A 257 -15.38 12.37 36.36
CA GLY A 257 -15.05 13.59 35.62
C GLY A 257 -15.08 13.41 34.10
N ILE A 258 -14.62 14.44 33.39
CA ILE A 258 -14.39 14.36 31.95
C ILE A 258 -13.11 13.57 31.70
N VAL A 259 -13.25 12.38 31.13
CA VAL A 259 -12.12 11.47 30.91
C VAL A 259 -11.35 11.87 29.63
N PRO A 260 -10.04 12.12 29.71
CA PRO A 260 -9.25 12.38 28.51
C PRO A 260 -9.11 11.09 27.70
N ILE A 261 -9.32 11.15 26.40
CA ILE A 261 -9.18 9.99 25.50
C ILE A 261 -8.28 10.30 24.32
N SER A 262 -7.69 9.23 23.79
CA SER A 262 -6.85 9.28 22.60
C SER A 262 -7.51 8.55 21.43
N LEU A 263 -7.70 9.24 20.31
CA LEU A 263 -8.39 8.72 19.12
C LEU A 263 -7.41 8.40 17.99
N GLU A 264 -7.72 7.38 17.21
CA GLU A 264 -7.04 7.14 15.93
C GLU A 264 -7.45 8.19 14.88
N GLU A 265 -6.50 8.60 14.04
CA GLU A 265 -6.62 9.69 13.08
C GLU A 265 -7.84 9.57 12.14
N LYS A 266 -8.08 8.39 11.58
CA LYS A 266 -9.24 8.15 10.72
C LYS A 266 -10.54 8.19 11.50
N ILE A 267 -10.58 7.62 12.70
CA ILE A 267 -11.75 7.71 13.59
C ILE A 267 -12.08 9.15 13.96
N ALA A 268 -11.09 9.94 14.35
CA ALA A 268 -11.27 11.36 14.66
C ALA A 268 -11.83 12.13 13.45
N ARG A 269 -11.33 11.85 12.24
CA ARG A 269 -11.87 12.42 11.00
C ARG A 269 -13.30 11.98 10.70
N ASP A 270 -13.60 10.69 10.84
CA ASP A 270 -14.94 10.15 10.56
C ASP A 270 -15.96 10.70 11.58
N MET A 271 -15.55 10.90 12.83
CA MET A 271 -16.35 11.56 13.88
C MET A 271 -16.37 13.10 13.77
N LYS A 272 -15.53 13.70 12.92
CA LYS A 272 -15.31 15.15 12.79
C LYS A 272 -14.98 15.85 14.12
N VAL A 273 -14.16 15.21 14.93
CA VAL A 273 -13.71 15.73 16.23
C VAL A 273 -12.23 16.09 16.20
N GLY A 274 -11.88 17.16 16.89
CA GLY A 274 -10.51 17.61 17.14
C GLY A 274 -10.15 17.55 18.62
N ILE A 275 -8.98 18.11 18.96
CA ILE A 275 -8.54 18.24 20.35
C ILE A 275 -9.49 19.17 21.11
N GLY A 276 -9.92 18.74 22.30
CA GLY A 276 -10.81 19.48 23.19
C GLY A 276 -12.29 19.16 23.01
N ASP A 277 -12.68 18.48 21.94
CA ASP A 277 -14.07 18.09 21.71
C ASP A 277 -14.53 17.01 22.68
N LYS A 278 -15.81 17.08 23.04
CA LYS A 278 -16.45 16.15 23.97
C LYS A 278 -17.20 15.04 23.24
N ILE A 279 -17.06 13.82 23.73
CA ILE A 279 -17.76 12.64 23.23
C ILE A 279 -18.35 11.90 24.43
N THR A 280 -19.65 11.61 24.37
CA THR A 280 -20.28 10.71 25.34
C THR A 280 -20.18 9.30 24.81
N ILE A 281 -19.54 8.43 25.59
CA ILE A 281 -19.33 7.03 25.25
C ILE A 281 -20.22 6.20 26.17
N ASP A 282 -20.99 5.29 25.59
CA ASP A 282 -21.75 4.28 26.32
C ASP A 282 -20.85 3.05 26.54
N VAL A 283 -20.46 2.84 27.79
CA VAL A 283 -19.69 1.68 28.24
C VAL A 283 -20.66 0.70 28.91
N GLN A 284 -21.19 -0.24 28.12
CA GLN A 284 -22.09 -1.31 28.61
C GLN A 284 -23.34 -0.79 29.36
N GLY A 285 -23.92 0.33 28.90
CA GLY A 285 -25.09 0.97 29.49
C GLY A 285 -24.77 2.15 30.40
N ILE A 286 -23.48 2.41 30.70
CA ILE A 286 -23.04 3.54 31.51
C ILE A 286 -22.50 4.65 30.60
N ALA A 287 -23.15 5.81 30.61
CA ALA A 287 -22.69 6.97 29.88
C ALA A 287 -21.46 7.60 30.56
N LEU A 288 -20.38 7.70 29.80
CA LEU A 288 -19.11 8.28 30.23
C LEU A 288 -18.81 9.53 29.40
N GLU A 289 -18.60 10.67 30.06
CA GLU A 289 -18.17 11.89 29.38
C GLU A 289 -16.66 11.86 29.13
N THR A 290 -16.29 12.03 27.87
CA THR A 290 -14.88 12.02 27.46
C THR A 290 -14.51 13.27 26.69
N GLN A 291 -13.22 13.60 26.67
CA GLN A 291 -12.65 14.70 25.89
C GLN A 291 -11.43 14.22 25.11
N VAL A 292 -11.36 14.57 23.83
CA VAL A 292 -10.23 14.20 22.98
C VAL A 292 -9.00 15.03 23.37
N THR A 293 -7.96 14.40 23.91
CA THR A 293 -6.71 15.11 24.27
C THR A 293 -5.56 14.79 23.33
N SER A 294 -5.65 13.71 22.56
CA SER A 294 -4.65 13.36 21.55
C SER A 294 -5.25 12.62 20.37
N ILE A 295 -4.63 12.83 19.20
CA ILE A 295 -4.93 12.11 17.95
C ILE A 295 -3.67 11.35 17.53
N ARG A 296 -3.84 10.07 17.21
CA ARG A 296 -2.76 9.12 16.95
C ARG A 296 -2.84 8.59 15.52
N LYS A 297 -1.69 8.52 14.86
CA LYS A 297 -1.49 7.65 13.70
C LYS A 297 -1.24 6.23 14.17
N VAL A 298 -1.95 5.26 13.62
CA VAL A 298 -1.78 3.84 13.94
C VAL A 298 -1.37 3.07 12.69
N ASP A 299 -0.25 2.34 12.77
CA ASP A 299 0.20 1.45 11.72
C ASP A 299 -0.49 0.09 11.83
N TRP A 300 -1.64 -0.03 11.15
CA TRP A 300 -2.42 -1.27 11.06
C TRP A 300 -1.75 -2.37 10.23
N SER A 301 -0.62 -2.10 9.57
CA SER A 301 0.11 -3.12 8.80
C SER A 301 1.04 -3.98 9.66
N ARG A 302 1.29 -3.56 10.91
CA ARG A 302 2.09 -4.29 11.89
C ARG A 302 1.19 -5.18 12.75
N PHE A 303 1.70 -6.36 13.11
CA PHE A 303 1.02 -7.31 13.98
C PHE A 303 1.11 -6.85 15.44
N ASN A 304 0.21 -5.94 15.83
CA ASN A 304 0.04 -5.50 17.21
C ASN A 304 -1.44 -5.35 17.56
N LEU A 305 -1.78 -5.42 18.84
CA LEU A 305 -3.12 -5.10 19.33
C LEU A 305 -3.33 -3.58 19.25
N ASN A 306 -3.92 -3.14 18.14
CA ASN A 306 -4.21 -1.75 17.85
C ASN A 306 -5.67 -1.41 18.20
N PHE A 307 -5.90 -0.24 18.76
CA PHE A 307 -7.22 0.21 19.22
C PHE A 307 -7.59 1.56 18.60
N PHE A 308 -8.89 1.76 18.37
CA PHE A 308 -9.43 3.02 17.84
C PHE A 308 -9.49 4.11 18.90
N MET A 309 -9.84 3.74 20.14
CA MET A 309 -9.89 4.62 21.29
C MET A 309 -9.05 4.03 22.41
N VAL A 310 -8.25 4.88 23.06
CA VAL A 310 -7.39 4.50 24.18
C VAL A 310 -7.67 5.44 25.34
N PHE A 311 -7.93 4.84 26.49
CA PHE A 311 -8.20 5.53 27.74
C PHE A 311 -6.96 5.54 28.63
N PRO A 312 -6.82 6.53 29.52
CA PRO A 312 -5.88 6.42 30.64
C PRO A 312 -6.34 5.31 31.60
N PRO A 313 -5.45 4.81 32.46
CA PRO A 313 -5.85 3.96 33.59
C PRO A 313 -6.85 4.68 34.51
N GLY A 314 -7.65 3.93 35.26
CA GLY A 314 -8.57 4.40 36.32
C GLY A 314 -10.04 4.45 35.96
N VAL A 315 -10.40 4.19 34.71
CA VAL A 315 -11.75 4.46 34.18
C VAL A 315 -12.47 3.18 33.75
N LEU A 316 -11.74 2.23 33.16
CA LEU A 316 -12.33 1.07 32.49
C LEU A 316 -12.04 -0.25 33.21
N GLU A 317 -11.28 -0.22 34.29
CA GLU A 317 -10.90 -1.40 35.07
C GLU A 317 -12.09 -2.15 35.66
N ASP A 318 -13.12 -1.42 36.08
CA ASP A 318 -14.35 -2.00 36.67
C ASP A 318 -15.40 -2.33 35.60
N ALA A 319 -15.16 -1.97 34.34
CA ALA A 319 -16.09 -2.23 33.26
C ALA A 319 -16.02 -3.70 32.82
N PRO A 320 -17.16 -4.34 32.48
CA PRO A 320 -17.15 -5.68 31.93
C PRO A 320 -16.32 -5.75 30.65
N GLY A 321 -15.32 -6.63 30.64
CA GLY A 321 -14.40 -6.79 29.54
C GLY A 321 -13.57 -8.06 29.68
N PHE A 322 -12.78 -8.34 28.65
CA PHE A 322 -11.89 -9.48 28.62
C PHE A 322 -10.51 -9.05 28.15
N ASN A 323 -9.50 -9.86 28.43
CA ASN A 323 -8.14 -9.62 28.03
C ASN A 323 -7.81 -10.42 26.76
N VAL A 324 -6.95 -9.84 25.94
CA VAL A 324 -6.24 -10.58 24.90
C VAL A 324 -4.81 -10.78 25.37
N VAL A 325 -4.40 -12.04 25.50
CA VAL A 325 -3.04 -12.41 25.88
C VAL A 325 -2.35 -12.97 24.64
N THR A 326 -1.18 -12.44 24.33
CA THR A 326 -0.43 -12.84 23.13
C THR A 326 0.86 -13.55 23.52
N THR A 327 1.20 -14.55 22.71
CA THR A 327 2.43 -15.32 22.88
C THR A 327 2.95 -15.77 21.52
N ARG A 328 4.13 -16.39 21.52
CA ARG A 328 4.74 -16.99 20.35
C ARG A 328 5.08 -18.44 20.63
N THR A 329 4.61 -19.32 19.76
CA THR A 329 4.93 -20.74 19.74
C THR A 329 5.99 -21.00 18.66
N PRO A 330 7.02 -21.80 18.92
CA PRO A 330 8.10 -22.05 17.95
C PRO A 330 7.65 -22.92 16.77
N SER A 331 6.61 -23.74 16.96
CA SER A 331 6.10 -24.66 15.95
C SER A 331 4.59 -24.84 16.07
N ALA A 332 3.95 -25.29 14.98
CA ALA A 332 2.54 -25.65 14.99
C ALA A 332 2.22 -26.78 15.98
N GLN A 333 3.19 -27.67 16.25
CA GLN A 333 3.03 -28.75 17.23
C GLN A 333 2.99 -28.21 18.66
N ALA A 334 3.88 -27.27 19.02
CA ALA A 334 3.85 -26.61 20.33
C ALA A 334 2.54 -25.85 20.58
N SER A 335 1.98 -25.22 19.53
CA SER A 335 0.64 -24.60 19.60
C SER A 335 -0.46 -25.63 19.84
N GLY A 336 -0.38 -26.80 19.19
CA GLY A 336 -1.34 -27.90 19.39
C GLY A 336 -1.25 -28.52 20.80
N ASP A 337 -0.05 -28.66 21.35
CA ASP A 337 0.15 -29.20 22.70
C ASP A 337 -0.38 -28.24 23.79
N LEU A 338 -0.30 -26.93 23.57
CA LEU A 338 -0.90 -25.92 24.47
C LEU A 338 -2.44 -25.93 24.46
N GLN A 339 -3.07 -26.36 23.36
CA GLN A 339 -4.52 -26.40 23.22
C GLN A 339 -5.18 -27.66 23.82
N ARG A 340 -4.40 -28.65 24.23
CA ARG A 340 -4.88 -29.89 24.84
C ARG A 340 -5.12 -29.74 26.33
#